data_AF-I0Z8P9-F1
#
_entry.id   AF-I0Z8P9-F1
#
_cell.length_a   1.000
_cell.length_b   1.000
_cell.length_c   1.000
_cell.angle_alpha   90.00
_cell.angle_beta   90.00
_cell.angle_gamma   90.00
#
_symmetry.space_group_name_H-M   'P 1'
#
loop_
_entity.id
_entity.type
_entity.pdbx_description
1 polymer ?
#
loop_
_entity_poly.entity_id
_entity_poly.type
_entity_poly.pdbx_seq_one_letter_code
_entity_poly.pdbx_strand_id
1 'polypeptide(L)'
;MRSLTVIVVLLHLCDDDGLCTEVCERGSVEIDVWLSNAIKTQLQLVRRLPFCLAVLLGTHNSAITLADGYANRDEYFQLYFKWIRWVSSDSTLRTNDQYFSLTDQLNMGVRAVELDTHWVEGELRIAHCGGFHAAPFNVLIRAVNVVASLLGHPIHWDTETVGCNPSLSSIPVTMQRSFADALAELSTWLALPENKEEFLVVFLDDQMDLQTWGFLPQLMKEIQDGFPAGSIYTPPDHAKHGNVLWPSINDLLLDGKRVMFVSGEDYGPAMAPLIFERNNGTVCNWQEPPLADFDGTPDCVADRRPLFPGDRHTLTGTLFRVTTCELLYGPLNCNFIWKSDNLPILDELSLPAVAACGVNMPCPDLLTPERAAATIWSWAPGEPYGIAAAHARPTIWQRALQWLAVALSRHPDSSQREAGYWPMGKGGVAQMAQHLMCRITPKRIWRFRGSSRDQGLRQRGYRCKTGASQPIS
;
A
#
# COMPACT_ATOMS: atom_id res chain seq x y z
N MET A 1 8.18 -20.11 -15.71
CA MET A 1 7.21 -19.67 -14.69
C MET A 1 5.88 -20.29 -15.07
N ARG A 2 5.34 -21.21 -14.26
CA ARG A 2 3.97 -21.68 -14.45
C ARG A 2 3.07 -20.49 -14.12
N SER A 3 2.14 -20.14 -15.00
CA SER A 3 1.02 -19.25 -14.66
C SER A 3 0.38 -19.87 -13.41
N LEU A 4 0.48 -19.15 -12.30
CA LEU A 4 -0.19 -19.50 -11.06
C LEU A 4 -1.69 -19.35 -11.37
N THR A 5 -2.40 -20.48 -11.38
CA THR A 5 -3.85 -20.47 -11.45
C THR A 5 -4.32 -20.01 -10.08
N VAL A 6 -4.98 -18.86 -10.01
CA VAL A 6 -5.61 -18.39 -8.77
C VAL A 6 -6.67 -19.44 -8.37
N ILE A 7 -6.49 -20.06 -7.21
CA ILE A 7 -7.46 -21.03 -6.66
C ILE A 7 -8.41 -20.23 -5.78
N VAL A 8 -9.69 -20.24 -6.15
CA VAL A 8 -10.77 -19.47 -5.53
C VAL A 8 -12.06 -20.28 -5.57
N VAL A 9 -12.98 -19.94 -4.67
CA VAL A 9 -14.38 -20.34 -4.79
C VAL A 9 -15.10 -19.25 -5.56
N LEU A 10 -15.81 -19.62 -6.63
CA LEU A 10 -16.51 -18.68 -7.49
C LEU A 10 -18.00 -18.63 -7.13
N LEU A 11 -18.58 -17.43 -7.19
CA LEU A 11 -20.01 -17.21 -7.04
C LEU A 11 -20.51 -16.23 -8.10
N HIS A 12 -21.80 -16.28 -8.40
CA HIS A 12 -22.45 -15.30 -9.27
C HIS A 12 -23.04 -14.18 -8.44
N LEU A 13 -22.52 -12.97 -8.62
CA LEU A 13 -23.08 -11.76 -8.05
C LEU A 13 -23.96 -11.10 -9.10
N CYS A 14 -25.25 -10.93 -8.81
CA CYS A 14 -26.21 -10.35 -9.73
C CYS A 14 -26.74 -9.02 -9.20
N ASP A 15 -27.05 -8.10 -10.11
CA ASP A 15 -27.78 -6.88 -9.78
C ASP A 15 -29.30 -7.06 -9.86
N ASP A 16 -30.03 -5.99 -9.51
CA ASP A 16 -31.50 -5.96 -9.49
C ASP A 16 -32.13 -6.20 -10.88
N ASP A 17 -31.39 -5.94 -11.97
CA ASP A 17 -31.83 -6.22 -13.34
C ASP A 17 -31.50 -7.67 -13.79
N GLY A 18 -30.87 -8.45 -12.91
CA GLY A 18 -30.49 -9.84 -13.16
C GLY A 18 -29.21 -10.01 -13.99
N LEU A 19 -28.41 -8.95 -14.18
CA LEU A 19 -27.08 -9.07 -14.80
C LEU A 19 -26.09 -9.58 -13.76
N CYS A 20 -25.38 -10.65 -14.09
CA CYS A 20 -24.48 -11.32 -13.16
C CYS A 20 -23.04 -11.33 -13.64
N THR A 21 -22.11 -11.16 -12.71
CA THR A 21 -20.67 -11.38 -12.91
C THR A 21 -20.19 -12.50 -12.01
N GLU A 22 -19.25 -13.28 -12.51
CA GLU A 22 -18.55 -14.28 -11.70
C GLU A 22 -17.48 -13.60 -10.86
N VAL A 23 -17.56 -13.78 -9.54
CA VAL A 23 -16.68 -13.15 -8.57
C VAL A 23 -16.14 -14.19 -7.61
N CYS A 24 -15.05 -13.87 -6.92
CA CYS A 24 -14.52 -14.73 -5.88
C CYS A 24 -15.36 -14.58 -4.61
N GLU A 25 -15.68 -15.70 -3.96
CA GLU A 25 -16.20 -15.68 -2.60
C GLU A 25 -15.21 -14.98 -1.69
N ARG A 26 -15.72 -14.08 -0.84
CA ARG A 26 -14.87 -13.28 0.05
C ARG A 26 -14.01 -14.18 0.92
N GLY A 27 -12.70 -13.93 0.92
CA GLY A 27 -11.74 -14.70 1.71
C GLY A 27 -11.39 -16.06 1.10
N SER A 28 -11.87 -16.40 -0.10
CA SER A 28 -11.60 -17.67 -0.75
C SER A 28 -10.32 -17.69 -1.59
N VAL A 29 -9.66 -16.53 -1.80
CA VAL A 29 -8.42 -16.47 -2.57
C VAL A 29 -7.32 -17.19 -1.83
N GLU A 30 -6.88 -18.32 -2.41
CA GLU A 30 -5.71 -19.03 -1.91
C GLU A 30 -4.43 -18.40 -2.44
N ILE A 31 -3.49 -18.19 -1.53
CA ILE A 31 -2.10 -17.84 -1.86
C ILE A 31 -1.19 -19.03 -1.60
N ASP A 32 -0.10 -19.12 -2.38
CA ASP A 32 0.92 -20.11 -2.16
C ASP A 32 1.44 -20.09 -0.70
N VAL A 33 1.70 -21.27 -0.15
CA VAL A 33 2.23 -21.42 1.22
C VAL A 33 3.54 -20.65 1.41
N TRP A 34 4.39 -20.58 0.38
CA TRP A 34 5.63 -19.81 0.46
C TRP A 34 5.34 -18.30 0.58
N LEU A 35 4.36 -17.79 -0.18
CA LEU A 35 3.98 -16.38 -0.18
C LEU A 35 3.40 -16.00 1.19
N SER A 36 2.49 -16.83 1.71
CA SER A 36 1.95 -16.67 3.07
C SER A 36 3.07 -16.58 4.13
N ASN A 37 4.05 -17.48 4.07
CA ASN A 37 5.19 -17.47 5.00
C ASN A 37 6.09 -16.24 4.82
N ALA A 38 6.32 -15.81 3.59
CA ALA A 38 7.11 -14.62 3.28
C ALA A 38 6.42 -13.35 3.80
N ILE A 39 5.13 -13.16 3.51
CA ILE A 39 4.31 -12.05 4.03
C ILE A 39 4.39 -12.00 5.56
N LYS A 40 4.10 -13.12 6.23
CA LYS A 40 4.12 -13.20 7.70
C LYS A 40 5.50 -12.83 8.26
N THR A 41 6.57 -13.32 7.64
CA THR A 41 7.93 -13.02 8.09
C THR A 41 8.30 -11.56 7.84
N GLN A 42 7.92 -10.99 6.69
CA GLN A 42 8.12 -9.56 6.38
C GLN A 42 7.43 -8.70 7.43
N LEU A 43 6.15 -8.99 7.70
CA LEU A 43 5.34 -8.28 8.68
C LEU A 43 5.98 -8.35 10.08
N GLN A 44 6.45 -9.51 10.53
CA GLN A 44 7.15 -9.64 11.81
C GLN A 44 8.44 -8.81 11.92
N LEU A 45 9.14 -8.59 10.80
CA LEU A 45 10.33 -7.74 10.76
C LEU A 45 9.97 -6.25 10.81
N VAL A 46 9.01 -5.82 9.99
CA VAL A 46 8.63 -4.40 9.87
C VAL A 46 7.90 -3.89 11.11
N ARG A 47 7.12 -4.74 11.80
CA ARG A 47 6.38 -4.34 13.02
C ARG A 47 7.29 -3.92 14.19
N ARG A 48 8.58 -4.26 14.14
CA ARG A 48 9.60 -3.87 15.13
C ARG A 48 10.24 -2.52 14.84
N LEU A 49 9.99 -1.95 13.66
CA LEU A 49 10.47 -0.63 13.29
C LEU A 49 9.47 0.42 13.78
N PRO A 50 9.91 1.66 14.06
CA PRO A 50 9.00 2.80 14.18
C PRO A 50 8.01 2.81 13.01
N PHE A 51 6.73 3.13 13.26
CA PHE A 51 5.67 3.04 12.25
C PHE A 51 6.03 3.74 10.93
N CYS A 52 6.66 4.92 10.99
CA CYS A 52 7.09 5.66 9.79
C CYS A 52 8.18 4.98 8.94
N LEU A 53 8.75 3.87 9.42
CA LEU A 53 9.73 3.05 8.70
C LEU A 53 9.17 1.67 8.33
N ALA A 54 7.91 1.38 8.68
CA ALA A 54 7.26 0.12 8.36
C ALA A 54 6.93 0.09 6.86
N VAL A 55 7.23 -1.04 6.21
CA VAL A 55 6.81 -1.30 4.83
C VAL A 55 5.47 -2.02 4.87
N LEU A 56 4.44 -1.38 4.35
CA LEU A 56 3.05 -1.83 4.33
C LEU A 56 2.63 -1.94 2.86
N LEU A 57 2.29 -3.14 2.39
CA LEU A 57 1.59 -3.24 1.11
C LEU A 57 0.23 -2.56 1.27
N GLY A 58 -0.10 -1.64 0.39
CA GLY A 58 -1.44 -1.08 0.28
C GLY A 58 -2.15 -1.51 -1.00
N THR A 59 -3.34 -0.98 -1.21
CA THR A 59 -4.09 -1.05 -2.46
C THR A 59 -4.75 0.30 -2.67
N HIS A 60 -4.88 0.72 -3.93
CA HIS A 60 -5.60 1.94 -4.29
C HIS A 60 -7.09 1.61 -4.44
N ASN A 61 -7.96 2.49 -3.93
CA ASN A 61 -9.42 2.35 -3.96
C ASN A 61 -9.90 0.96 -3.52
N SER A 62 -9.37 0.48 -2.39
CA SER A 62 -9.40 -0.92 -1.98
C SER A 62 -10.78 -1.56 -1.92
N ALA A 63 -11.84 -0.79 -1.67
CA ALA A 63 -13.20 -1.28 -1.55
C ALA A 63 -14.04 -1.16 -2.84
N ILE A 64 -13.48 -0.61 -3.92
CA ILE A 64 -14.11 -0.55 -5.24
C ILE A 64 -13.79 -1.84 -6.00
N THR A 65 -14.40 -2.94 -5.54
CA THR A 65 -14.02 -4.29 -5.95
C THR A 65 -15.05 -4.97 -6.84
N LEU A 66 -14.59 -5.82 -7.76
CA LEU A 66 -15.49 -6.69 -8.52
C LEU A 66 -16.31 -7.60 -7.59
N ALA A 67 -15.73 -8.07 -6.48
CA ALA A 67 -16.41 -8.85 -5.44
C ALA A 67 -17.56 -8.10 -4.73
N ASP A 68 -17.59 -6.78 -4.82
CA ASP A 68 -18.65 -5.90 -4.33
C ASP A 68 -19.60 -5.44 -5.45
N GLY A 69 -19.42 -5.93 -6.68
CA GLY A 69 -20.28 -5.68 -7.84
C GLY A 69 -19.82 -4.52 -8.72
N TYR A 70 -18.83 -3.74 -8.32
CA TYR A 70 -18.24 -2.70 -9.19
C TYR A 70 -17.80 -3.35 -10.50
N ALA A 71 -18.00 -2.68 -11.64
CA ALA A 71 -17.81 -3.23 -12.98
C ALA A 71 -18.79 -4.34 -13.43
N ASN A 72 -19.82 -4.72 -12.65
CA ASN A 72 -20.77 -5.78 -13.04
C ASN A 72 -21.46 -5.52 -14.40
N ARG A 73 -21.61 -4.26 -14.81
CA ARG A 73 -22.18 -3.87 -16.12
C ARG A 73 -21.15 -3.49 -17.18
N ASP A 74 -19.85 -3.67 -16.93
CA ASP A 74 -18.81 -3.20 -17.86
C ASP A 74 -18.93 -3.82 -19.23
N GLU A 75 -19.02 -5.15 -19.31
CA GLU A 75 -19.19 -5.85 -20.58
C GLU A 75 -20.48 -5.42 -21.30
N TYR A 76 -21.56 -5.24 -20.55
CA TYR A 76 -22.85 -4.81 -21.09
C TYR A 76 -22.76 -3.40 -21.69
N PHE A 77 -22.15 -2.46 -20.99
CA PHE A 77 -21.97 -1.09 -21.48
C PHE A 77 -20.96 -1.00 -22.63
N GLN A 78 -19.91 -1.81 -22.60
CA GLN A 78 -18.92 -1.89 -23.68
C GLN A 78 -19.56 -2.31 -25.01
N LEU A 79 -20.63 -3.13 -25.00
CA LEU A 79 -21.38 -3.48 -26.22
C LEU A 79 -21.99 -2.27 -26.94
N TYR A 80 -22.19 -1.14 -26.26
CA TYR A 80 -22.70 0.08 -26.88
C TYR A 80 -21.64 0.82 -27.69
N PHE A 81 -20.34 0.61 -27.45
CA PHE A 81 -19.27 1.31 -28.16
C PHE A 81 -19.30 1.07 -29.68
N LYS A 82 -19.81 -0.09 -30.13
CA LYS A 82 -19.98 -0.37 -31.58
C LYS A 82 -20.91 0.62 -32.31
N TRP A 83 -21.78 1.32 -31.57
CA TRP A 83 -22.70 2.31 -32.12
C TRP A 83 -22.18 3.74 -32.01
N ILE A 84 -21.07 3.95 -31.29
CA ILE A 84 -20.48 5.27 -31.07
C ILE A 84 -19.32 5.44 -32.04
N ARG A 85 -19.58 6.12 -33.17
CA ARG A 85 -18.66 6.22 -34.31
C ARG A 85 -17.24 6.73 -33.98
N TRP A 86 -17.08 7.50 -32.90
CA TRP A 86 -15.80 8.08 -32.48
C TRP A 86 -15.08 7.27 -31.38
N VAL A 87 -15.71 6.22 -30.86
CA VAL A 87 -15.11 5.24 -29.94
C VAL A 87 -14.74 3.99 -30.74
N SER A 88 -13.61 3.37 -30.41
CA SER A 88 -13.23 2.13 -31.07
C SER A 88 -14.06 0.97 -30.49
N SER A 89 -14.45 0.01 -31.31
CA SER A 89 -15.25 -1.15 -30.83
C SER A 89 -14.46 -2.09 -29.92
N ASP A 90 -13.13 -1.96 -29.88
CA ASP A 90 -12.22 -2.67 -28.98
C ASP A 90 -11.87 -1.87 -27.71
N SER A 91 -12.42 -0.66 -27.53
CA SER A 91 -12.28 0.11 -26.30
C SER A 91 -12.80 -0.72 -25.11
N THR A 92 -12.03 -0.74 -24.02
CA THR A 92 -12.32 -1.55 -22.83
C THR A 92 -12.95 -0.70 -21.74
N LEU A 93 -13.98 -1.22 -21.09
CA LEU A 93 -14.51 -0.65 -19.87
C LEU A 93 -13.98 -1.48 -18.69
N ARG A 94 -13.35 -0.82 -17.73
CA ARG A 94 -12.91 -1.38 -16.45
C ARG A 94 -13.11 -0.33 -15.39
N THR A 95 -14.15 -0.50 -14.59
CA THR A 95 -14.56 0.49 -13.59
C THR A 95 -14.45 -0.02 -12.15
N ASN A 96 -13.77 -1.15 -11.96
CA ASN A 96 -13.37 -1.68 -10.65
C ASN A 96 -11.86 -1.48 -10.47
N ASP A 97 -11.44 -0.96 -9.33
CA ASP A 97 -10.03 -0.78 -8.99
C ASP A 97 -9.41 -2.10 -8.51
N GLN A 98 -10.20 -2.98 -7.88
CA GLN A 98 -9.74 -4.28 -7.39
C GLN A 98 -10.63 -5.43 -7.88
N TYR A 99 -10.08 -6.65 -7.97
CA TYR A 99 -10.88 -7.86 -8.25
C TYR A 99 -11.48 -8.45 -6.98
N PHE A 100 -10.66 -8.58 -5.95
CA PHE A 100 -10.97 -9.37 -4.77
C PHE A 100 -11.46 -8.51 -3.61
N SER A 101 -12.18 -9.12 -2.66
CA SER A 101 -12.72 -8.39 -1.51
C SER A 101 -11.61 -7.84 -0.60
N LEU A 102 -11.97 -6.94 0.32
CA LEU A 102 -11.01 -6.46 1.33
C LEU A 102 -10.39 -7.62 2.12
N THR A 103 -11.18 -8.61 2.51
CA THR A 103 -10.71 -9.83 3.20
C THR A 103 -9.62 -10.55 2.40
N ASP A 104 -9.83 -10.75 1.10
CA ASP A 104 -8.86 -11.41 0.22
C ASP A 104 -7.58 -10.58 0.09
N GLN A 105 -7.71 -9.26 -0.13
CA GLN A 105 -6.58 -8.33 -0.18
C GLN A 105 -5.75 -8.38 1.12
N LEU A 106 -6.41 -8.40 2.29
CA LEU A 106 -5.76 -8.53 3.59
C LEU A 106 -5.05 -9.89 3.76
N ASN A 107 -5.65 -10.97 3.26
CA ASN A 107 -5.03 -12.30 3.24
C ASN A 107 -3.79 -12.34 2.32
N MET A 108 -3.77 -11.54 1.26
CA MET A 108 -2.63 -11.31 0.37
C MET A 108 -1.55 -10.37 0.94
N GLY A 109 -1.74 -9.85 2.16
CA GLY A 109 -0.72 -9.09 2.89
C GLY A 109 -0.92 -7.57 2.90
N VAL A 110 -2.02 -7.06 2.34
CA VAL A 110 -2.37 -5.63 2.41
C VAL A 110 -2.57 -5.19 3.85
N ARG A 111 -1.97 -4.06 4.25
CA ARG A 111 -2.11 -3.43 5.58
C ARG A 111 -2.36 -1.93 5.53
N ALA A 112 -2.38 -1.34 4.33
CA ALA A 112 -2.89 0.00 4.07
C ALA A 112 -4.08 -0.10 3.09
N VAL A 113 -5.26 0.28 3.54
CA VAL A 113 -6.52 0.16 2.78
C VAL A 113 -7.03 1.56 2.51
N GLU A 114 -7.46 1.84 1.29
CA GLU A 114 -8.11 3.08 0.89
C GLU A 114 -9.61 2.90 0.71
N LEU A 115 -10.39 3.83 1.27
CA LEU A 115 -11.85 3.85 1.20
C LEU A 115 -12.31 5.23 0.68
N ASP A 116 -12.75 5.28 -0.58
CA ASP A 116 -13.31 6.47 -1.24
C ASP A 116 -14.67 6.79 -0.64
N THR A 117 -14.69 7.63 0.39
CA THR A 117 -15.84 7.73 1.31
C THR A 117 -16.65 8.98 1.01
N HIS A 118 -17.84 8.81 0.45
CA HIS A 118 -18.71 9.91 0.05
C HIS A 118 -20.13 9.78 0.61
N TRP A 119 -20.81 10.91 0.80
CA TRP A 119 -22.23 10.91 1.16
C TRP A 119 -23.11 10.82 -0.09
N VAL A 120 -23.80 9.69 -0.27
CA VAL A 120 -24.56 9.40 -1.49
C VAL A 120 -25.85 8.66 -1.14
N GLU A 121 -26.97 9.12 -1.70
CA GLU A 121 -28.31 8.52 -1.48
C GLU A 121 -28.71 8.37 0.00
N GLY A 122 -28.24 9.26 0.87
CA GLY A 122 -28.66 9.33 2.27
C GLY A 122 -27.83 8.49 3.25
N GLU A 123 -26.70 7.93 2.81
CA GLU A 123 -25.73 7.25 3.68
C GLU A 123 -24.29 7.45 3.17
N LEU A 124 -23.30 7.06 3.99
CA LEU A 124 -21.91 7.02 3.55
C LEU A 124 -21.68 5.76 2.71
N ARG A 125 -21.13 5.95 1.51
CA ARG A 125 -20.85 4.89 0.54
C ARG A 125 -19.41 4.96 0.07
N ILE A 126 -18.94 3.80 -0.39
CA ILE A 126 -17.71 3.66 -1.14
C ILE A 126 -18.04 3.97 -2.61
N ALA A 127 -17.44 5.00 -3.18
CA ALA A 127 -17.81 5.42 -4.53
C ALA A 127 -16.63 6.04 -5.26
N HIS A 128 -16.43 5.64 -6.52
CA HIS A 128 -15.47 6.31 -7.39
C HIS A 128 -16.08 7.64 -7.83
N CYS A 129 -15.56 8.75 -7.31
CA CYS A 129 -16.11 10.06 -7.59
C CYS A 129 -15.01 11.05 -8.00
N GLY A 130 -15.39 12.08 -8.75
CA GLY A 130 -14.49 13.14 -9.17
C GLY A 130 -13.82 12.89 -10.53
N GLY A 131 -12.76 13.65 -10.80
CA GLY A 131 -12.04 13.65 -12.09
C GLY A 131 -12.52 14.71 -13.09
N PHE A 132 -13.54 15.51 -12.75
CA PHE A 132 -14.05 16.62 -13.57
C PHE A 132 -13.76 17.99 -12.96
N HIS A 133 -12.49 18.30 -12.71
CA HIS A 133 -12.09 19.61 -12.17
C HIS A 133 -12.15 20.72 -13.24
N ALA A 134 -13.36 21.11 -13.65
CA ALA A 134 -13.58 22.31 -14.45
C ALA A 134 -14.17 23.42 -13.56
N ALA A 135 -13.39 24.46 -13.27
CA ALA A 135 -13.84 25.61 -12.46
C ALA A 135 -15.20 26.22 -12.89
N PRO A 136 -15.54 26.33 -14.19
CA PRO A 136 -16.87 26.78 -14.61
C PRO A 136 -18.01 25.84 -14.24
N PHE A 137 -17.74 24.52 -14.23
CA PHE A 137 -18.70 23.48 -13.90
C PHE A 137 -19.02 23.50 -12.40
N ASN A 138 -18.01 23.75 -11.56
CA ASN A 138 -18.16 23.98 -10.12
C ASN A 138 -19.12 25.13 -9.77
N VAL A 139 -19.05 26.25 -10.50
CA VAL A 139 -19.93 27.40 -10.28
C VAL A 139 -21.39 27.08 -10.66
N LEU A 140 -21.58 26.34 -11.75
CA LEU A 140 -22.90 25.93 -12.22
C LEU A 140 -23.58 24.98 -11.21
N ILE A 141 -22.87 23.94 -10.74
CA ILE A 141 -23.43 22.97 -9.80
C ILE A 141 -23.80 23.64 -8.47
N ARG A 142 -22.96 24.55 -7.94
CA ARG A 142 -23.30 25.33 -6.75
C ARG A 142 -24.58 26.15 -6.92
N ALA A 143 -24.76 26.80 -8.07
CA ALA A 143 -25.97 27.58 -8.35
C ALA A 143 -27.22 26.68 -8.42
N VAL A 144 -27.11 25.48 -9.01
CA VAL A 144 -28.19 24.49 -9.06
C VAL A 144 -28.57 24.03 -7.65
N ASN A 145 -27.60 23.70 -6.79
CA ASN A 145 -27.89 23.26 -5.41
C ASN A 145 -28.61 24.32 -4.59
N VAL A 146 -28.23 25.60 -4.72
CA VAL A 146 -28.91 26.70 -4.03
C VAL A 146 -30.38 26.79 -4.46
N VAL A 147 -30.65 26.73 -5.77
CA VAL A 147 -32.02 26.77 -6.30
C VAL A 147 -32.80 25.53 -5.84
N ALA A 148 -32.21 24.34 -5.90
CA ALA A 148 -32.86 23.11 -5.49
C ALA A 148 -33.21 23.11 -3.99
N SER A 149 -32.29 23.61 -3.14
CA SER A 149 -32.54 23.82 -1.72
C SER A 149 -33.66 24.84 -1.46
N LEU A 150 -33.74 25.94 -2.23
CA LEU A 150 -34.84 26.92 -2.14
C LEU A 150 -36.19 26.32 -2.56
N LEU A 151 -36.18 25.31 -3.43
CA LEU A 151 -37.35 24.57 -3.86
C LEU A 151 -37.71 23.38 -2.95
N GLY A 152 -37.00 23.22 -1.81
CA GLY A 152 -37.26 22.14 -0.84
C GLY A 152 -36.68 20.78 -1.23
N HIS A 153 -35.80 20.74 -2.23
CA HIS A 153 -35.13 19.54 -2.71
C HIS A 153 -33.60 19.77 -2.70
N PRO A 154 -32.95 19.79 -1.53
CA PRO A 154 -31.49 19.91 -1.50
C PRO A 154 -30.87 18.75 -2.29
N ILE A 155 -29.99 19.09 -3.24
CA ILE A 155 -29.21 18.13 -4.02
C ILE A 155 -27.77 18.23 -3.51
N HIS A 156 -27.16 17.08 -3.20
CA HIS A 156 -25.80 16.99 -2.69
C HIS A 156 -24.84 16.62 -3.82
N TRP A 157 -24.64 17.54 -4.76
CA TRP A 157 -23.74 17.36 -5.91
C TRP A 157 -22.65 18.46 -5.95
N ASP A 158 -21.46 18.11 -6.38
CA ASP A 158 -20.35 19.01 -6.74
C ASP A 158 -19.46 18.30 -7.78
N THR A 159 -18.35 18.91 -8.20
CA THR A 159 -17.47 18.27 -9.20
C THR A 159 -16.79 17.01 -8.69
N GLU A 160 -16.66 16.87 -7.38
CA GLU A 160 -15.99 15.75 -6.74
C GLU A 160 -16.96 14.59 -6.48
N THR A 161 -18.26 14.85 -6.46
CA THR A 161 -19.31 13.81 -6.37
C THR A 161 -19.94 13.45 -7.72
N VAL A 162 -19.51 14.11 -8.80
CA VAL A 162 -19.80 13.64 -10.17
C VAL A 162 -19.10 12.30 -10.35
N GLY A 163 -19.89 11.28 -10.67
CA GLY A 163 -19.44 9.90 -10.73
C GLY A 163 -19.81 9.06 -9.51
N CYS A 164 -20.17 9.69 -8.39
CA CYS A 164 -20.95 9.04 -7.33
C CYS A 164 -22.38 8.80 -7.81
N ASN A 165 -23.01 9.85 -8.37
CA ASN A 165 -24.38 9.83 -8.89
C ASN A 165 -24.51 10.73 -10.14
N PRO A 166 -24.75 10.17 -11.34
CA PRO A 166 -24.80 8.74 -11.64
C PRO A 166 -23.43 8.08 -11.42
N SER A 167 -23.46 6.82 -11.00
CA SER A 167 -22.28 5.99 -10.76
C SER A 167 -21.43 5.83 -12.03
N LEU A 168 -20.12 6.08 -11.94
CA LEU A 168 -19.16 5.73 -13.00
C LEU A 168 -18.60 4.31 -12.87
N SER A 169 -18.97 3.59 -11.80
CA SER A 169 -18.48 2.24 -11.54
C SER A 169 -19.32 1.11 -12.14
N SER A 170 -20.11 1.43 -13.17
CA SER A 170 -20.99 0.49 -13.87
C SER A 170 -21.93 -0.32 -12.97
N ILE A 171 -22.37 0.29 -11.87
CA ILE A 171 -23.40 -0.23 -10.96
C ILE A 171 -24.39 0.87 -10.63
N PRO A 172 -25.66 0.55 -10.31
CA PRO A 172 -26.57 1.53 -9.74
C PRO A 172 -25.99 2.16 -8.46
N VAL A 173 -26.29 3.43 -8.23
CA VAL A 173 -25.84 4.18 -7.03
C VAL A 173 -26.28 3.48 -5.75
N THR A 174 -27.51 2.94 -5.73
CA THR A 174 -28.06 2.18 -4.61
C THR A 174 -27.31 0.89 -4.29
N MET A 175 -26.51 0.39 -5.23
CA MET A 175 -25.67 -0.80 -5.06
C MET A 175 -24.22 -0.49 -4.71
N GLN A 176 -23.79 0.78 -4.72
CA GLN A 176 -22.47 1.14 -4.20
C GLN A 176 -22.37 0.72 -2.75
N ARG A 177 -21.28 0.07 -2.38
CA ARG A 177 -21.09 -0.51 -1.05
C ARG A 177 -21.21 0.56 0.04
N SER A 178 -21.89 0.26 1.15
CA SER A 178 -21.93 1.18 2.28
C SER A 178 -20.57 1.25 2.99
N PHE A 179 -20.23 2.41 3.53
CA PHE A 179 -19.01 2.58 4.34
C PHE A 179 -19.04 1.67 5.57
N ALA A 180 -20.20 1.55 6.23
CA ALA A 180 -20.42 0.64 7.35
C ALA A 180 -20.10 -0.83 6.99
N ASP A 181 -20.49 -1.32 5.82
CA ASP A 181 -20.18 -2.70 5.38
C ASP A 181 -18.68 -2.88 5.09
N ALA A 182 -17.99 -1.84 4.59
CA ALA A 182 -16.54 -1.85 4.45
C ALA A 182 -15.85 -1.96 5.82
N LEU A 183 -16.25 -1.14 6.79
CA LEU A 183 -15.71 -1.21 8.15
C LEU A 183 -16.01 -2.55 8.83
N ALA A 184 -17.20 -3.12 8.63
CA ALA A 184 -17.59 -4.40 9.19
C ALA A 184 -16.73 -5.56 8.66
N GLU A 185 -16.37 -5.55 7.37
CA GLU A 185 -15.45 -6.55 6.81
C GLU A 185 -14.06 -6.45 7.44
N LEU A 186 -13.51 -5.23 7.52
CA LEU A 186 -12.20 -4.97 8.15
C LEU A 186 -12.18 -5.37 9.63
N SER A 187 -13.22 -5.01 10.39
CA SER A 187 -13.30 -5.30 11.82
C SER A 187 -13.49 -6.80 12.09
N THR A 188 -14.31 -7.48 11.28
CA THR A 188 -14.49 -8.93 11.33
C THR A 188 -13.17 -9.66 11.08
N TRP A 189 -12.43 -9.26 10.04
CA TRP A 189 -11.11 -9.86 9.76
C TRP A 189 -10.11 -9.63 10.90
N LEU A 190 -10.06 -8.41 11.47
CA LEU A 190 -9.17 -8.10 12.60
C LEU A 190 -9.52 -8.85 13.89
N ALA A 191 -10.79 -9.24 14.06
CA ALA A 191 -11.28 -9.98 15.22
C ALA A 191 -10.92 -11.48 15.18
N LEU A 192 -10.50 -12.02 14.03
CA LEU A 192 -10.10 -13.42 13.90
C LEU A 192 -8.88 -13.74 14.79
N PRO A 193 -8.87 -14.87 15.52
CA PRO A 193 -7.77 -15.23 16.42
C PRO A 193 -6.39 -15.28 15.76
N GLU A 194 -6.31 -15.74 14.51
CA GLU A 194 -5.12 -15.80 13.68
C GLU A 194 -4.56 -14.41 13.33
N ASN A 195 -5.41 -13.38 13.33
CA ASN A 195 -5.08 -12.02 12.96
C ASN A 195 -4.78 -11.13 14.17
N LYS A 196 -4.67 -11.68 15.39
CA LYS A 196 -4.45 -10.90 16.62
C LYS A 196 -3.20 -10.01 16.63
N GLU A 197 -2.22 -10.29 15.77
CA GLU A 197 -0.97 -9.52 15.64
C GLU A 197 -1.01 -8.52 14.48
N GLU A 198 -2.18 -8.31 13.86
CA GLU A 198 -2.35 -7.46 12.69
C GLU A 198 -2.72 -6.02 13.08
N PHE A 199 -2.24 -5.07 12.28
CA PHE A 199 -2.53 -3.65 12.42
C PHE A 199 -2.86 -3.07 11.04
N LEU A 200 -3.93 -2.30 10.93
CA LEU A 200 -4.37 -1.68 9.67
C LEU A 200 -4.22 -0.16 9.69
N VAL A 201 -3.79 0.39 8.56
CA VAL A 201 -3.97 1.81 8.22
C VAL A 201 -5.16 1.88 7.28
N VAL A 202 -6.20 2.60 7.67
CA VAL A 202 -7.37 2.87 6.82
C VAL A 202 -7.29 4.32 6.40
N PHE A 203 -6.93 4.54 5.14
CA PHE A 203 -6.95 5.83 4.48
C PHE A 203 -8.36 6.09 3.95
N LEU A 204 -8.94 7.23 4.29
CA LEU A 204 -10.21 7.71 3.79
C LEU A 204 -9.87 8.70 2.68
N ASP A 205 -10.16 8.36 1.44
CA ASP A 205 -10.12 9.32 0.35
C ASP A 205 -11.48 10.03 0.32
N ASP A 206 -11.64 10.92 1.29
CA ASP A 206 -12.83 11.70 1.50
C ASP A 206 -12.63 13.16 1.06
N GLN A 207 -13.69 13.96 1.06
CA GLN A 207 -13.69 15.32 0.53
C GLN A 207 -14.32 16.32 1.51
N MET A 208 -14.04 17.61 1.30
CA MET A 208 -14.57 18.70 2.15
C MET A 208 -16.11 18.84 2.08
N ASP A 209 -16.76 18.11 1.17
CA ASP A 209 -18.21 18.00 1.06
C ASP A 209 -18.83 17.40 2.34
N LEU A 210 -18.19 16.41 2.98
CA LEU A 210 -18.67 15.79 4.22
C LEU A 210 -18.81 16.82 5.34
N GLN A 211 -17.88 17.76 5.47
CA GLN A 211 -18.01 18.87 6.42
C GLN A 211 -19.03 19.90 5.94
N THR A 212 -18.98 20.27 4.66
CA THR A 212 -19.87 21.28 4.07
C THR A 212 -21.35 20.90 4.20
N TRP A 213 -21.66 19.61 4.07
CA TRP A 213 -23.01 19.07 4.16
C TRP A 213 -23.37 18.56 5.56
N GLY A 214 -22.44 18.60 6.51
CA GLY A 214 -22.69 18.25 7.91
C GLY A 214 -22.73 16.74 8.20
N PHE A 215 -22.10 15.93 7.36
CA PHE A 215 -22.01 14.47 7.50
C PHE A 215 -20.73 13.98 8.18
N LEU A 216 -19.77 14.87 8.49
CA LEU A 216 -18.60 14.51 9.28
C LEU A 216 -18.95 13.82 10.64
N PRO A 217 -19.96 14.25 11.42
CA PRO A 217 -20.36 13.52 12.62
C PRO A 217 -20.82 12.08 12.35
N GLN A 218 -21.44 11.84 11.19
CA GLN A 218 -21.88 10.50 10.78
C GLN A 218 -20.67 9.63 10.42
N LEU A 219 -19.67 10.16 9.70
CA LEU A 219 -18.40 9.47 9.43
C LEU A 219 -17.72 9.02 10.72
N MET A 220 -17.58 9.95 11.67
CA MET A 220 -16.96 9.69 12.97
C MET A 220 -17.74 8.62 13.75
N LYS A 221 -19.07 8.67 13.69
CA LYS A 221 -19.94 7.69 14.34
C LYS A 221 -19.79 6.29 13.75
N GLU A 222 -19.80 6.16 12.42
CA GLU A 222 -19.66 4.85 11.77
C GLU A 222 -18.31 4.18 12.07
N ILE A 223 -17.22 4.95 12.14
CA ILE A 223 -15.92 4.44 12.58
C ILE A 223 -15.98 3.92 14.03
N GLN A 224 -16.61 4.67 14.93
CA GLN A 224 -16.75 4.28 16.34
C GLN A 224 -17.65 3.07 16.53
N ASP A 225 -18.69 2.92 15.71
CA ASP A 225 -19.59 1.77 15.73
C ASP A 225 -18.92 0.51 15.14
N GLY A 226 -18.07 0.69 14.10
CA GLY A 226 -17.38 -0.40 13.42
C GLY A 226 -16.24 -1.03 14.22
N PHE A 227 -15.61 -0.29 15.15
CA PHE A 227 -14.43 -0.73 15.88
C PHE A 227 -14.51 -0.47 17.38
N PRO A 228 -14.07 -1.42 18.23
CA PRO A 228 -13.94 -1.17 19.67
C PRO A 228 -13.03 0.05 19.92
N ALA A 229 -13.50 1.05 20.69
CA ALA A 229 -12.76 2.29 20.94
C ALA A 229 -11.31 2.08 21.44
N GLY A 230 -11.07 1.04 22.26
CA GLY A 230 -9.73 0.70 22.75
C GLY A 230 -8.77 0.26 21.63
N SER A 231 -9.30 -0.25 20.51
CA SER A 231 -8.53 -0.79 19.39
C SER A 231 -8.09 0.26 18.36
N ILE A 232 -8.68 1.46 18.40
CA ILE A 232 -8.35 2.54 17.47
C ILE A 232 -7.16 3.33 18.04
N TYR A 233 -6.09 3.46 17.26
CA TYR A 233 -5.01 4.39 17.54
C TYR A 233 -5.40 5.78 17.03
N THR A 234 -5.36 6.76 17.91
CA THR A 234 -5.92 8.10 17.67
C THR A 234 -4.87 9.20 17.85
N PRO A 235 -5.11 10.43 17.35
CA PRO A 235 -4.18 11.54 17.60
C PRO A 235 -3.92 11.82 19.09
N PRO A 236 -4.91 11.76 20.01
CA PRO A 236 -4.66 11.84 21.45
C PRO A 236 -3.78 10.72 22.00
N ASP A 237 -3.82 9.51 21.42
CA ASP A 237 -2.90 8.45 21.80
C ASP A 237 -1.48 8.78 21.34
N HIS A 238 -1.31 9.24 20.10
CA HIS A 238 -0.01 9.67 19.59
C HIS A 238 0.64 10.76 20.46
N ALA A 239 -0.16 11.74 20.90
CA ALA A 239 0.30 12.82 21.78
C ALA A 239 0.93 12.32 23.09
N LYS A 240 0.48 11.17 23.62
CA LYS A 240 1.04 10.54 24.84
C LYS A 240 2.43 9.96 24.62
N HIS A 241 2.79 9.60 23.38
CA HIS A 241 4.13 9.11 23.02
C HIS A 241 5.14 10.25 22.82
N GLY A 242 4.76 11.50 23.11
CA GLY A 242 5.69 12.63 23.16
C GLY A 242 5.99 13.28 21.81
N ASN A 243 5.26 12.94 20.74
CA ASN A 243 5.36 13.56 19.39
C ASN A 243 6.75 13.54 18.71
N VAL A 244 7.77 12.89 19.29
CA VAL A 244 9.14 12.88 18.73
C VAL A 244 9.38 11.68 17.83
N LEU A 245 8.89 10.50 18.22
CA LEU A 245 9.06 9.26 17.46
C LEU A 245 7.73 8.50 17.43
N TRP A 246 7.34 8.05 16.25
CA TRP A 246 6.18 7.18 16.12
C TRP A 246 6.45 5.82 16.77
N PRO A 247 5.49 5.28 17.56
CA PRO A 247 5.62 3.95 18.15
C PRO A 247 5.79 2.90 17.05
N SER A 248 6.42 1.76 17.39
CA SER A 248 6.41 0.61 16.50
C SER A 248 5.02 -0.02 16.46
N ILE A 249 4.71 -0.79 15.42
CA ILE A 249 3.44 -1.53 15.38
C ILE A 249 3.35 -2.50 16.56
N ASN A 250 4.47 -3.08 17.02
CA ASN A 250 4.48 -3.91 18.23
C ASN A 250 4.08 -3.12 19.49
N ASP A 251 4.53 -1.88 19.63
CA ASP A 251 4.13 -1.04 20.78
C ASP A 251 2.63 -0.74 20.71
N LEU A 252 2.11 -0.42 19.52
CA LEU A 252 0.68 -0.22 19.28
C LEU A 252 -0.14 -1.46 19.66
N LEU A 253 0.29 -2.66 19.24
CA LEU A 253 -0.35 -3.92 19.58
C LEU A 253 -0.32 -4.20 21.08
N LEU A 254 0.78 -3.87 21.78
CA LEU A 254 0.90 -4.00 23.24
C LEU A 254 -0.06 -3.05 23.98
N ASP A 255 -0.32 -1.89 23.41
CA ASP A 255 -1.32 -0.92 23.90
C ASP A 255 -2.76 -1.27 23.48
N GLY A 256 -2.95 -2.43 22.85
CA GLY A 256 -4.26 -2.93 22.41
C GLY A 256 -4.77 -2.31 21.11
N LYS A 257 -3.94 -1.51 20.42
CA LYS A 257 -4.28 -0.82 19.17
C LYS A 257 -4.11 -1.75 17.97
N ARG A 258 -5.07 -1.69 17.05
CA ARG A 258 -5.23 -2.59 15.89
C ARG A 258 -5.54 -1.87 14.59
N VAL A 259 -6.02 -0.64 14.65
CA VAL A 259 -6.36 0.16 13.46
C VAL A 259 -6.06 1.63 13.69
N MET A 260 -5.68 2.35 12.64
CA MET A 260 -5.67 3.81 12.61
C MET A 260 -6.38 4.31 11.37
N PHE A 261 -7.04 5.46 11.50
CA PHE A 261 -7.73 6.13 10.40
C PHE A 261 -6.97 7.39 10.01
N VAL A 262 -6.81 7.60 8.72
CA VAL A 262 -6.16 8.78 8.14
C VAL A 262 -7.11 9.36 7.09
N SER A 263 -7.42 10.64 7.12
CA SER A 263 -8.27 11.30 6.12
C SER A 263 -7.44 12.07 5.11
N GLY A 264 -7.90 12.09 3.86
CA GLY A 264 -7.34 12.89 2.76
C GLY A 264 -7.46 14.39 3.03
N GLU A 265 -8.46 14.78 3.81
CA GLU A 265 -8.82 16.16 4.13
C GLU A 265 -8.50 16.56 5.58
N ASP A 266 -8.46 17.89 5.80
CA ASP A 266 -8.29 18.48 7.13
C ASP A 266 -9.59 19.13 7.61
N TYR A 267 -10.38 18.39 8.38
CA TYR A 267 -11.57 18.91 9.06
C TYR A 267 -11.25 19.61 10.40
N GLY A 268 -9.96 19.76 10.73
CA GLY A 268 -9.47 20.43 11.92
C GLY A 268 -9.90 19.77 13.23
N PRO A 269 -10.28 20.55 14.26
CA PRO A 269 -10.61 20.01 15.58
C PRO A 269 -11.77 19.01 15.61
N ALA A 270 -12.61 18.96 14.57
CA ALA A 270 -13.76 18.07 14.52
C ALA A 270 -13.37 16.60 14.30
N MET A 271 -12.30 16.33 13.54
CA MET A 271 -11.80 14.95 13.27
C MET A 271 -10.70 14.50 14.24
N ALA A 272 -9.97 15.45 14.82
CA ALA A 272 -8.80 15.22 15.68
C ALA A 272 -8.98 14.21 16.84
N PRO A 273 -10.18 13.99 17.41
CA PRO A 273 -10.37 12.96 18.43
C PRO A 273 -10.18 11.52 17.94
N LEU A 274 -10.29 11.26 16.63
CA LEU A 274 -10.39 9.90 16.09
C LEU A 274 -9.50 9.66 14.88
N ILE A 275 -9.45 10.62 13.95
CA ILE A 275 -8.83 10.46 12.63
C ILE A 275 -7.60 11.36 12.54
N PHE A 276 -6.52 10.84 11.97
CA PHE A 276 -5.34 11.63 11.64
C PHE A 276 -5.54 12.36 10.30
N GLU A 277 -5.04 13.58 10.20
CA GLU A 277 -4.95 14.29 8.93
C GLU A 277 -3.76 13.74 8.13
N ARG A 278 -3.93 13.42 6.84
CA ARG A 278 -2.78 13.06 6.00
C ARG A 278 -1.83 14.25 5.78
N ASN A 279 -2.42 15.41 5.52
CA ASN A 279 -1.73 16.63 5.15
C ASN A 279 -0.97 17.25 6.35
N ASN A 280 -0.18 18.30 6.07
CA ASN A 280 0.63 19.01 7.07
C ASN A 280 1.74 18.21 7.77
N GLY A 281 2.04 17.00 7.27
CA GLY A 281 3.14 16.17 7.71
C GLY A 281 2.93 15.52 9.08
N THR A 282 1.68 15.46 9.56
CA THR A 282 1.34 14.93 10.88
C THR A 282 1.57 13.42 10.95
N VAL A 283 1.12 12.66 9.94
CA VAL A 283 1.37 11.22 9.83
C VAL A 283 2.65 10.98 9.06
N CYS A 284 3.78 10.84 9.78
CA CYS A 284 5.06 10.45 9.18
C CYS A 284 5.42 11.22 7.91
N ASN A 285 5.18 12.54 7.85
CA ASN A 285 5.43 13.34 6.65
C ASN A 285 4.91 12.71 5.34
N TRP A 286 3.73 12.10 5.38
CA TRP A 286 3.14 11.32 4.28
C TRP A 286 3.24 12.04 2.93
N GLN A 287 3.74 11.34 1.92
CA GLN A 287 3.94 11.83 0.56
C GLN A 287 3.41 10.85 -0.48
N GLU A 288 2.90 11.40 -1.58
CA GLU A 288 2.31 10.65 -2.69
C GLU A 288 2.91 11.07 -4.03
N PRO A 289 4.20 10.77 -4.26
CA PRO A 289 4.80 11.06 -5.54
C PRO A 289 4.17 10.13 -6.62
N PRO A 290 3.91 10.64 -7.83
CA PRO A 290 3.42 9.80 -8.91
C PRO A 290 4.51 8.80 -9.30
N LEU A 291 4.10 7.58 -9.70
CA LEU A 291 5.06 6.55 -10.12
C LEU A 291 5.93 6.99 -11.31
N ALA A 292 5.41 7.85 -12.18
CA ALA A 292 6.16 8.42 -13.31
C ALA A 292 7.40 9.22 -12.90
N ASP A 293 7.41 9.75 -11.67
CA ASP A 293 8.55 10.49 -11.12
C ASP A 293 9.55 9.56 -10.40
N PHE A 294 9.32 8.24 -10.42
CA PHE A 294 10.12 7.25 -9.73
C PHE A 294 11.11 6.55 -10.67
N ASP A 295 12.40 6.74 -10.43
CA ASP A 295 13.45 5.90 -10.99
C ASP A 295 13.72 4.74 -10.03
N GLY A 296 13.44 3.52 -10.47
CA GLY A 296 13.68 2.29 -9.71
C GLY A 296 15.16 2.01 -9.43
N THR A 297 15.46 0.83 -8.88
CA THR A 297 16.84 0.43 -8.64
C THR A 297 17.66 0.44 -9.93
N PRO A 298 18.94 0.89 -9.91
CA PRO A 298 19.73 1.21 -8.71
C PRO A 298 19.63 2.66 -8.22
N ASP A 299 19.01 3.56 -8.97
CA ASP A 299 19.11 5.00 -8.75
C ASP A 299 18.19 5.48 -7.62
N CYS A 300 16.99 4.88 -7.51
CA CYS A 300 16.02 5.15 -6.44
C CYS A 300 15.80 6.66 -6.22
N VAL A 301 15.21 7.32 -7.21
CA VAL A 301 14.93 8.76 -7.23
C VAL A 301 13.42 8.96 -7.31
N ALA A 302 12.87 9.94 -6.58
CA ALA A 302 11.48 10.38 -6.70
C ALA A 302 11.43 11.91 -6.80
N ASP A 303 10.63 12.47 -7.71
CA ASP A 303 10.49 13.92 -7.90
C ASP A 303 11.85 14.61 -8.16
N ARG A 304 12.71 13.98 -8.98
CA ARG A 304 14.10 14.41 -9.27
C ARG A 304 14.98 14.65 -8.03
N ARG A 305 14.52 14.21 -6.86
CA ARG A 305 15.28 14.17 -5.61
C ARG A 305 15.66 12.71 -5.40
N PRO A 306 16.94 12.41 -5.14
CA PRO A 306 17.27 11.07 -4.72
C PRO A 306 16.35 10.68 -3.54
N LEU A 307 15.76 9.48 -3.55
CA LEU A 307 15.19 8.88 -2.34
C LEU A 307 16.28 8.42 -1.39
N PHE A 308 17.54 8.71 -1.76
CA PHE A 308 18.73 8.68 -0.93
C PHE A 308 19.68 9.84 -1.31
N PRO A 309 19.49 11.11 -0.87
CA PRO A 309 20.50 12.13 -0.98
C PRO A 309 21.75 11.59 -0.31
N GLY A 310 22.88 11.72 -1.02
CA GLY A 310 24.19 11.23 -0.59
C GLY A 310 24.53 11.54 0.87
N ASP A 311 23.92 12.55 1.49
CA ASP A 311 24.18 12.98 2.86
C ASP A 311 22.94 13.18 3.76
N ARG A 312 21.71 12.82 3.32
CA ARG A 312 20.49 12.94 4.16
C ARG A 312 19.53 11.78 3.91
N HIS A 313 19.26 11.01 4.95
CA HIS A 313 18.38 9.85 5.00
C HIS A 313 16.91 10.10 4.53
N THR A 314 16.60 10.06 3.25
CA THR A 314 15.23 10.34 2.73
C THR A 314 14.22 9.21 2.87
N LEU A 315 14.60 8.06 3.40
CA LEU A 315 13.64 7.07 3.93
C LEU A 315 13.49 7.13 5.45
N THR A 316 14.14 8.06 6.17
CA THR A 316 13.93 8.14 7.62
C THR A 316 12.69 8.95 7.95
N GLY A 317 11.63 8.25 8.35
CA GLY A 317 10.47 8.84 9.00
C GLY A 317 9.38 9.37 8.05
N THR A 318 9.53 9.16 6.74
CA THR A 318 8.55 9.54 5.72
C THR A 318 7.78 8.30 5.24
N LEU A 319 6.45 8.36 5.20
CA LEU A 319 5.62 7.41 4.45
C LEU A 319 5.48 7.87 3.00
N PHE A 320 5.87 7.02 2.06
CA PHE A 320 5.67 7.20 0.63
C PHE A 320 4.58 6.24 0.16
N ARG A 321 3.36 6.78 0.02
CA ARG A 321 2.25 6.07 -0.61
C ARG A 321 2.31 6.31 -2.11
N VAL A 322 2.68 5.29 -2.88
CA VAL A 322 2.73 5.38 -4.35
C VAL A 322 1.56 4.58 -4.88
N THR A 323 0.67 5.23 -5.60
CA THR A 323 -0.54 4.61 -6.18
C THR A 323 -0.45 4.60 -7.69
N THR A 324 -1.19 3.70 -8.32
CA THR A 324 -1.41 3.69 -9.76
C THR A 324 -2.83 3.27 -10.04
N CYS A 325 -3.49 3.95 -10.97
CA CYS A 325 -4.85 3.65 -11.35
C CYS A 325 -4.89 2.92 -12.71
N GLU A 326 -5.65 1.84 -12.79
CA GLU A 326 -5.79 0.97 -13.96
C GLU A 326 -7.22 0.96 -14.54
N LEU A 327 -8.06 1.90 -14.11
CA LEU A 327 -9.40 2.09 -14.65
C LEU A 327 -9.36 2.54 -16.11
N LEU A 328 -10.36 2.08 -16.87
CA LEU A 328 -10.54 2.40 -18.28
C LEU A 328 -12.00 2.72 -18.52
N TYR A 329 -12.28 3.94 -18.97
CA TYR A 329 -13.64 4.39 -19.32
C TYR A 329 -13.82 4.36 -20.84
N GLY A 330 -13.62 3.19 -21.45
CA GLY A 330 -13.63 3.00 -22.89
C GLY A 330 -12.38 3.57 -23.56
N PRO A 331 -12.47 4.70 -24.30
CA PRO A 331 -11.32 5.36 -24.91
C PRO A 331 -10.58 6.30 -23.96
N LEU A 332 -11.05 6.46 -22.73
CA LEU A 332 -10.48 7.34 -21.71
C LEU A 332 -9.70 6.52 -20.68
N ASN A 333 -8.53 7.02 -20.30
CA ASN A 333 -7.74 6.46 -19.20
C ASN A 333 -8.26 6.96 -17.83
N CYS A 334 -7.60 6.62 -16.71
CA CYS A 334 -8.08 6.99 -15.37
C CYS A 334 -8.19 8.51 -15.14
N ASN A 335 -7.37 9.29 -15.83
CA ASN A 335 -7.36 10.75 -15.76
C ASN A 335 -8.32 11.39 -16.78
N PHE A 336 -9.23 10.59 -17.34
CA PHE A 336 -10.15 10.97 -18.41
C PHE A 336 -9.44 11.53 -19.66
N ILE A 337 -8.20 11.09 -19.91
CA ILE A 337 -7.41 11.49 -21.09
C ILE A 337 -7.74 10.54 -22.25
N TRP A 338 -8.12 11.15 -23.38
CA TRP A 338 -8.48 10.46 -24.61
C TRP A 338 -7.31 9.70 -25.25
N LYS A 339 -7.50 8.39 -25.49
CA LYS A 339 -6.55 7.50 -26.16
C LYS A 339 -5.14 7.55 -25.54
N SER A 340 -5.08 7.70 -24.23
CA SER A 340 -3.86 7.57 -23.44
C SER A 340 -3.85 6.22 -22.73
N ASP A 341 -2.68 5.74 -22.37
CA ASP A 341 -2.53 4.64 -21.42
C ASP A 341 -2.49 5.17 -19.97
N ASN A 342 -2.49 4.24 -19.02
CA ASN A 342 -2.32 4.49 -17.59
C ASN A 342 -0.86 4.30 -17.14
N LEU A 343 0.11 4.29 -18.07
CA LEU A 343 1.49 3.96 -17.72
C LEU A 343 2.23 5.15 -17.07
N PRO A 344 3.16 4.87 -16.14
CA PRO A 344 3.51 3.56 -15.58
C PRO A 344 2.51 3.06 -14.53
N ILE A 345 2.43 1.73 -14.35
CA ILE A 345 1.58 1.05 -13.35
C ILE A 345 2.41 0.24 -12.33
N LEU A 346 1.86 -0.02 -11.14
CA LEU A 346 2.44 -0.91 -10.14
C LEU A 346 2.00 -2.35 -10.42
N ASP A 347 2.77 -3.05 -11.25
CA ASP A 347 2.52 -4.43 -11.64
C ASP A 347 3.64 -5.36 -11.17
N GLU A 348 3.60 -6.63 -11.59
CA GLU A 348 4.58 -7.64 -11.23
C GLU A 348 6.00 -7.30 -11.74
N LEU A 349 6.13 -6.39 -12.71
CA LEU A 349 7.39 -5.98 -13.31
C LEU A 349 7.98 -4.76 -12.60
N SER A 350 7.16 -3.78 -12.23
CA SER A 350 7.62 -2.52 -11.61
C SER A 350 7.73 -2.60 -10.09
N LEU A 351 6.84 -3.34 -9.42
CA LEU A 351 6.81 -3.46 -7.95
C LEU A 351 8.15 -3.91 -7.33
N PRO A 352 8.89 -4.89 -7.89
CA PRO A 352 10.15 -5.32 -7.28
C PRO A 352 11.18 -4.19 -7.19
N ALA A 353 11.27 -3.33 -8.22
CA ALA A 353 12.19 -2.20 -8.23
C ALA A 353 11.78 -1.10 -7.25
N VAL A 354 10.48 -0.82 -7.16
CA VAL A 354 9.89 0.14 -6.21
C VAL A 354 10.10 -0.32 -4.76
N ALA A 355 9.82 -1.59 -4.47
CA ALA A 355 10.01 -2.19 -3.16
C ALA A 355 11.49 -2.25 -2.77
N ALA A 356 12.39 -2.55 -3.71
CA ALA A 356 13.84 -2.57 -3.46
C ALA A 356 14.41 -1.17 -3.16
N CYS A 357 13.80 -0.12 -3.70
CA CYS A 357 14.11 1.26 -3.36
C CYS A 357 13.54 1.73 -2.02
N GLY A 358 12.82 0.86 -1.30
CA GLY A 358 12.32 1.14 0.04
C GLY A 358 11.09 2.05 0.08
N VAL A 359 10.33 2.14 -1.02
CA VAL A 359 8.95 2.65 -0.96
C VAL A 359 8.17 1.80 0.02
N ASN A 360 7.64 2.44 1.04
CA ASN A 360 7.11 1.78 2.21
C ASN A 360 5.57 1.69 2.21
N MET A 361 4.91 2.26 1.20
CA MET A 361 3.48 2.04 0.96
C MET A 361 3.13 1.98 -0.54
N PRO A 362 3.57 0.95 -1.30
CA PRO A 362 3.07 0.76 -2.66
C PRO A 362 1.60 0.32 -2.63
N CYS A 363 0.76 0.98 -3.42
CA CYS A 363 -0.69 0.77 -3.49
C CYS A 363 -1.15 0.52 -4.93
N PRO A 364 -0.92 -0.68 -5.48
CA PRO A 364 -1.39 -1.03 -6.81
C PRO A 364 -2.93 -1.16 -6.87
N ASP A 365 -3.47 -0.91 -8.06
CA ASP A 365 -4.76 -1.46 -8.47
C ASP A 365 -4.66 -2.97 -8.76
N LEU A 366 -5.79 -3.64 -8.96
CA LEU A 366 -5.92 -5.00 -9.48
C LEU A 366 -4.97 -6.01 -8.80
N LEU A 367 -4.92 -5.99 -7.47
CA LEU A 367 -4.03 -6.87 -6.72
C LEU A 367 -4.35 -8.34 -7.01
N THR A 368 -3.32 -9.11 -7.35
CA THR A 368 -3.36 -10.57 -7.52
C THR A 368 -2.36 -11.25 -6.58
N PRO A 369 -2.43 -12.57 -6.37
CA PRO A 369 -1.38 -13.30 -5.66
C PRO A 369 0.02 -13.08 -6.26
N GLU A 370 0.12 -12.98 -7.59
CA GLU A 370 1.38 -12.72 -8.30
C GLU A 370 1.89 -11.30 -8.04
N ARG A 371 0.99 -10.32 -8.05
CA ARG A 371 1.30 -8.92 -7.75
C ARG A 371 1.73 -8.75 -6.31
N ALA A 372 1.03 -9.39 -5.37
CA ALA A 372 1.41 -9.44 -3.96
C ALA A 372 2.80 -10.08 -3.78
N ALA A 373 3.09 -11.18 -4.50
CA ALA A 373 4.41 -11.81 -4.51
C ALA A 373 5.53 -10.87 -4.98
N ALA A 374 5.26 -9.98 -5.94
CA ALA A 374 6.24 -9.02 -6.45
C ALA A 374 6.66 -7.96 -5.40
N THR A 375 5.91 -7.82 -4.31
CA THR A 375 6.23 -6.92 -3.19
C THR A 375 7.20 -7.53 -2.18
N ILE A 376 7.48 -8.83 -2.29
CA ILE A 376 8.41 -9.55 -1.40
C ILE A 376 9.85 -9.22 -1.81
N TRP A 377 10.44 -8.25 -1.13
CA TRP A 377 11.82 -7.79 -1.38
C TRP A 377 12.89 -8.63 -0.67
N SER A 378 12.47 -9.54 0.20
CA SER A 378 13.32 -10.14 1.23
C SER A 378 13.65 -11.61 1.01
N TRP A 379 12.91 -12.32 0.15
CA TRP A 379 13.05 -13.76 -0.11
C TRP A 379 12.82 -14.12 -1.57
N ALA A 380 13.51 -15.17 -2.03
CA ALA A 380 13.21 -15.80 -3.32
C ALA A 380 12.00 -16.74 -3.17
N PRO A 381 11.29 -17.07 -4.28
CA PRO A 381 10.20 -18.04 -4.24
C PRO A 381 10.61 -19.36 -3.57
N GLY A 382 9.77 -19.85 -2.65
CA GLY A 382 10.04 -21.04 -1.83
C GLY A 382 10.76 -20.77 -0.50
N GLU A 383 11.21 -19.55 -0.24
CA GLU A 383 11.76 -19.10 1.03
C GLU A 383 10.78 -18.15 1.75
N PRO A 384 10.81 -18.07 3.10
CA PRO A 384 11.63 -18.86 4.02
C PRO A 384 11.07 -20.28 4.27
N TYR A 385 11.93 -21.31 4.31
CA TYR A 385 11.54 -22.68 4.71
C TYR A 385 11.17 -22.76 6.21
N GLY A 386 9.95 -22.34 6.55
CA GLY A 386 9.34 -22.48 7.88
C GLY A 386 9.72 -21.38 8.89
N ILE A 387 8.74 -21.00 9.72
CA ILE A 387 8.85 -19.91 10.72
C ILE A 387 9.99 -20.18 11.73
N ALA A 388 10.27 -21.45 12.05
CA ALA A 388 11.34 -21.83 12.97
C ALA A 388 12.76 -21.57 12.43
N ALA A 389 12.96 -21.59 11.11
CA ALA A 389 14.24 -21.24 10.50
C ALA A 389 14.45 -19.71 10.45
N ALA A 390 13.38 -18.92 10.42
CA ALA A 390 13.44 -17.45 10.52
C ALA A 390 13.77 -16.96 11.94
N HIS A 391 13.50 -17.77 12.98
CA HIS A 391 13.98 -17.53 14.34
C HIS A 391 15.48 -17.87 14.53
N ALA A 392 16.15 -18.46 13.52
CA ALA A 392 17.60 -18.66 13.54
C ALA A 392 18.34 -17.33 13.27
N ARG A 393 18.13 -16.36 14.17
CA ARG A 393 18.65 -14.99 14.16
C ARG A 393 18.23 -14.25 12.88
N PRO A 394 17.48 -13.13 12.95
CA PRO A 394 17.53 -12.18 11.85
C PRO A 394 19.00 -11.81 11.76
N THR A 395 19.70 -12.38 10.79
CA THR A 395 21.12 -12.18 10.73
C THR A 395 21.30 -10.69 10.58
N ILE A 396 22.29 -10.16 11.28
CA ILE A 396 22.73 -8.78 11.14
C ILE A 396 22.77 -8.37 9.66
N TRP A 397 22.95 -9.31 8.72
CA TRP A 397 22.80 -9.17 7.28
C TRP A 397 21.48 -8.60 6.76
N GLN A 398 20.27 -8.88 7.26
CA GLN A 398 19.04 -8.30 6.68
C GLN A 398 18.86 -6.82 7.09
N ARG A 399 19.13 -6.51 8.36
CA ARG A 399 19.25 -5.11 8.82
C ARG A 399 20.44 -4.42 8.17
N ALA A 400 21.56 -5.13 8.01
CA ALA A 400 22.75 -4.62 7.35
C ALA A 400 22.63 -4.62 5.83
N LEU A 401 21.65 -5.24 5.17
CA LEU A 401 21.43 -5.20 3.70
C LEU A 401 20.52 -4.04 3.33
N GLN A 402 19.50 -3.75 4.15
CA GLN A 402 18.84 -2.44 4.10
C GLN A 402 19.85 -1.30 4.38
N TRP A 403 20.79 -1.48 5.32
CA TRP A 403 21.87 -0.51 5.54
C TRP A 403 23.07 -0.62 4.56
N LEU A 404 23.36 -1.79 3.94
CA LEU A 404 24.47 -2.01 2.98
C LEU A 404 24.07 -1.52 1.59
N ALA A 405 22.82 -1.73 1.16
CA ALA A 405 22.32 -1.17 -0.10
C ALA A 405 22.45 0.37 -0.05
N VAL A 406 22.19 0.96 1.11
CA VAL A 406 22.38 2.39 1.40
C VAL A 406 23.86 2.80 1.53
N ALA A 407 24.75 1.89 1.93
CA ALA A 407 26.18 2.19 2.11
C ALA A 407 27.05 1.87 0.88
N LEU A 408 26.64 0.96 0.00
CA LEU A 408 27.41 0.51 -1.18
C LEU A 408 27.25 1.43 -2.41
N SER A 409 26.31 2.38 -2.38
CA SER A 409 26.26 3.51 -3.32
C SER A 409 27.32 4.60 -3.01
N ARG A 410 28.13 4.44 -1.95
CA ARG A 410 29.14 5.42 -1.51
C ARG A 410 30.57 5.15 -1.98
N HIS A 411 30.78 4.90 -3.27
CA HIS A 411 32.11 5.07 -3.86
C HIS A 411 32.06 5.71 -5.26
N PRO A 412 32.47 6.99 -5.39
CA PRO A 412 32.78 7.61 -6.67
C PRO A 412 34.22 7.26 -7.03
N ASP A 413 34.47 6.05 -7.53
CA ASP A 413 35.58 5.78 -8.46
C ASP A 413 35.59 4.30 -8.87
N SER A 414 35.13 4.03 -10.09
CA SER A 414 35.89 3.24 -11.06
C SER A 414 35.04 3.09 -12.32
N SER A 415 35.43 3.82 -13.34
CA SER A 415 35.25 3.38 -14.71
C SER A 415 35.73 1.94 -14.83
N GLN A 416 34.84 1.01 -15.22
CA GLN A 416 35.00 0.11 -16.36
C GLN A 416 33.80 -0.83 -16.48
N ARG A 417 33.37 -1.00 -17.74
CA ARG A 417 32.30 -1.87 -18.21
C ARG A 417 32.62 -3.34 -17.89
N GLU A 418 31.61 -4.13 -17.52
CA GLU A 418 31.04 -5.17 -18.39
C GLU A 418 29.83 -5.83 -17.74
N ALA A 419 28.87 -6.18 -18.59
CA ALA A 419 27.63 -6.86 -18.24
C ALA A 419 27.91 -8.22 -17.59
N GLY A 420 27.15 -8.55 -16.54
CA GLY A 420 27.17 -9.89 -15.96
C GLY A 420 26.40 -9.95 -14.65
N TYR A 421 25.32 -10.73 -14.65
CA TYR A 421 24.67 -11.24 -13.44
C TYR A 421 25.71 -11.64 -12.38
N TRP A 422 25.65 -11.06 -11.19
CA TRP A 422 26.42 -11.56 -10.03
C TRP A 422 25.56 -12.55 -9.24
N PRO A 423 25.80 -13.87 -9.33
CA PRO A 423 25.36 -14.77 -8.29
C PRO A 423 26.24 -14.50 -7.07
N MET A 424 25.67 -13.95 -5.99
CA MET A 424 26.42 -13.67 -4.77
C MET A 424 26.97 -14.97 -4.15
N GLY A 425 28.28 -15.19 -4.28
CA GLY A 425 29.02 -16.29 -3.64
C GLY A 425 29.47 -15.95 -2.21
N LYS A 426 29.49 -16.96 -1.33
CA LYS A 426 29.74 -16.89 0.13
C LYS A 426 31.07 -16.23 0.58
N GLY A 427 32.03 -16.01 -0.32
CA GLY A 427 33.38 -15.54 0.02
C GLY A 427 33.55 -14.02 0.17
N GLY A 428 32.94 -13.22 -0.72
CA GLY A 428 33.10 -11.75 -0.72
C GLY A 428 32.41 -11.07 0.46
N VAL A 429 31.32 -11.67 0.93
CA VAL A 429 30.51 -11.21 2.06
C VAL A 429 31.32 -11.22 3.38
N ALA A 430 32.20 -12.20 3.59
CA ALA A 430 32.94 -12.38 4.84
C ALA A 430 34.06 -11.33 5.05
N GLN A 431 34.71 -10.87 3.97
CA GLN A 431 35.80 -9.89 4.03
C GLN A 431 35.30 -8.47 4.33
N MET A 432 34.10 -8.13 3.82
CA MET A 432 33.51 -6.80 3.98
C MET A 432 32.90 -6.61 5.39
N ALA A 433 32.27 -7.64 5.96
CA ALA A 433 31.81 -7.61 7.36
C ALA A 433 32.94 -7.54 8.39
N GLN A 434 34.12 -8.12 8.08
CA GLN A 434 35.29 -8.04 8.94
C GLN A 434 35.79 -6.59 9.12
N HIS A 435 35.77 -5.78 8.07
CA HIS A 435 36.22 -4.39 8.12
C HIS A 435 35.24 -3.48 8.88
N LEU A 436 33.93 -3.71 8.71
CA LEU A 436 32.88 -2.91 9.36
C LEU A 436 32.79 -3.16 10.88
N MET A 437 32.93 -4.42 11.31
CA MET A 437 32.88 -4.81 12.74
C MET A 437 34.05 -4.20 13.55
N CYS A 438 35.22 -4.02 12.93
CA CYS A 438 36.37 -3.36 13.55
C CYS A 438 36.18 -1.84 13.72
N ARG A 439 35.31 -1.19 12.93
CA ARG A 439 34.98 0.24 13.09
C ARG A 439 33.94 0.48 14.17
N ILE A 440 32.96 -0.43 14.32
CA ILE A 440 31.85 -0.29 15.28
C ILE A 440 32.28 -0.70 16.70
N THR A 441 33.19 -1.67 16.85
CA THR A 441 33.62 -2.17 18.18
C THR A 441 35.15 -2.32 18.29
N PRO A 442 35.92 -1.23 18.30
CA PRO A 442 37.38 -1.26 18.13
C PRO A 442 38.17 -1.96 19.25
N LYS A 443 37.54 -2.30 20.38
CA LYS A 443 38.19 -2.93 21.55
C LYS A 443 37.88 -4.42 21.73
N ARG A 444 37.07 -5.06 20.86
CA ARG A 444 36.73 -6.49 20.96
C ARG A 444 37.54 -7.34 19.98
N ILE A 445 37.96 -8.52 20.44
CA ILE A 445 38.63 -9.53 19.61
C ILE A 445 37.57 -10.48 19.06
N TRP A 446 37.49 -10.60 17.74
CA TRP A 446 36.52 -11.44 17.05
C TRP A 446 37.22 -12.67 16.45
N ARG A 447 36.68 -13.87 16.72
CA ARG A 447 37.14 -15.12 16.10
C ARG A 447 36.09 -15.58 15.09
N PHE A 448 36.48 -15.69 13.83
CA PHE A 448 35.62 -16.16 12.76
C PHE A 448 35.95 -17.63 12.45
N ARG A 449 34.92 -18.49 12.38
CA ARG A 449 35.07 -19.90 11.97
C ARG A 449 34.57 -20.02 10.53
N GLY A 450 35.48 -20.18 9.59
CA GLY A 450 35.15 -20.52 8.20
C GLY A 450 34.86 -22.02 8.09
N SER A 451 33.79 -22.36 7.35
CA SER A 451 33.48 -23.73 6.95
C SER A 451 33.76 -23.86 5.45
N SER A 452 35.00 -24.18 5.07
CA SER A 452 35.28 -24.83 3.79
C SER A 452 35.71 -26.27 4.09
N ARG A 453 35.09 -27.24 3.41
CA ARG A 453 35.49 -28.65 3.51
C ARG A 453 36.69 -29.00 2.65
N ASP A 454 37.26 -28.04 1.93
CA ASP A 454 38.53 -28.21 1.24
C ASP A 454 39.52 -27.15 1.71
N GLN A 455 40.74 -27.62 1.98
CA GLN A 455 41.93 -26.95 2.52
C GLN A 455 41.97 -26.79 4.06
N GLY A 456 43.04 -27.36 4.64
CA GLY A 456 43.28 -27.54 6.07
C GLY A 456 43.09 -26.28 6.92
N LEU A 457 42.35 -26.45 8.01
CA LEU A 457 42.02 -25.44 9.02
C LEU A 457 43.28 -24.86 9.70
N ARG A 458 43.57 -23.58 9.45
CA ARG A 458 44.16 -22.69 10.48
C ARG A 458 43.10 -21.70 10.92
N GLN A 459 42.71 -21.76 12.20
CA GLN A 459 41.93 -20.69 12.83
C GLN A 459 42.80 -19.43 12.83
N ARG A 460 42.42 -18.39 12.08
CA ARG A 460 43.06 -17.08 12.17
C ARG A 460 42.22 -16.18 13.07
N GLY A 461 42.78 -15.77 14.20
CA GLY A 461 42.24 -14.68 15.01
C GLY A 461 42.62 -13.34 14.39
N TYR A 462 41.76 -12.34 14.52
CA TYR A 462 42.03 -10.98 14.02
C TYR A 462 41.87 -9.97 15.16
N ARG A 463 42.78 -8.98 15.23
CA ARG A 463 42.74 -7.90 16.23
C ARG A 463 42.53 -6.58 15.50
N CYS A 464 41.53 -5.81 15.93
CA CYS A 464 41.30 -4.47 15.40
C CYS A 464 42.33 -3.52 16.04
N LYS A 465 43.19 -2.90 15.23
CA LYS A 465 44.00 -1.73 15.63
C LYS A 465 43.61 -0.59 14.70
N THR A 466 43.18 0.53 15.30
CA THR A 466 42.98 1.82 14.61
C THR A 466 42.29 1.71 13.26
N GLY A 467 41.10 1.09 13.23
CA GLY A 467 40.22 1.10 12.04
C GLY A 467 40.56 0.11 10.92
N ALA A 468 41.59 -0.75 11.07
CA ALA A 468 41.91 -1.81 10.13
C ALA A 468 42.04 -3.19 10.82
N SER A 469 41.63 -4.25 10.12
CA SER A 469 41.78 -5.64 10.58
C SER A 469 43.18 -6.17 10.24
N GLN A 470 43.96 -6.58 11.24
CA GLN A 470 45.20 -7.32 11.01
C GLN A 470 45.10 -8.76 11.55
N PRO A 471 45.65 -9.75 10.83
CA PRO A 471 45.74 -11.13 11.33
C PRO A 471 46.62 -11.17 12.58
N ILE A 472 46.18 -11.89 13.61
CA ILE A 472 46.98 -12.21 14.78
C ILE A 472 47.91 -13.36 14.39
N SER A 473 49.22 -13.15 14.54
CA SER A 473 50.26 -14.18 14.39
C SER A 473 50.06 -15.32 15.38
#